data_AF-A0A6G5R420-F1
#
_entry.id   AF-A0A6G5R420-F1
#
_cell.length_a   1.000
_cell.length_b   1.000
_cell.length_c   1.000
_cell.angle_alpha   90.00
_cell.angle_beta   90.00
_cell.angle_gamma   90.00
#
_symmetry.space_group_name_H-M   'P 1'
#
loop_
_entity.id
_entity.type
_entity.pdbx_description
1 polymer ?
#
loop_
_entity_poly.entity_id
_entity_poly.type
_entity_poly.pdbx_seq_one_letter_code
_entity_poly.pdbx_strand_id
1 'polypeptide(L)'
;MKKSYFRIGTLFAIGFLFFGCSMKEAIILNPEARAIPILREVPAGCEFISEVEGRNSGNTVGKNIDNGGYMFTYEEIYQNKKQEAYNDLKNKTAYFGKNMKAVIVREKSTCQRQGFFSVKIMDCEVGRQAGYKDLFLDTYVVYAHIYKCN
;
A
#
# COMPACT_ATOMS: atom_id res chain seq x y z
N MET A 1 34.29 -28.86 58.29
CA MET A 1 34.90 -29.62 57.18
C MET A 1 34.48 -28.98 55.85
N LYS A 2 35.50 -28.66 55.04
CA LYS A 2 35.57 -28.44 53.58
C LYS A 2 34.43 -27.70 52.84
N LYS A 3 34.74 -26.44 52.47
CA LYS A 3 34.32 -25.79 51.22
C LYS A 3 34.57 -26.74 50.04
N SER A 4 33.66 -26.80 49.07
CA SER A 4 33.92 -27.50 47.79
C SER A 4 33.36 -26.75 46.57
N TYR A 5 34.32 -26.17 45.84
CA TYR A 5 34.54 -26.15 44.39
C TYR A 5 33.35 -25.86 43.44
N PHE A 6 33.34 -24.59 43.02
CA PHE A 6 33.34 -24.13 41.62
C PHE A 6 33.66 -25.19 40.55
N ARG A 7 32.75 -25.37 39.57
CA ARG A 7 33.00 -25.73 38.16
C ARG A 7 31.89 -25.04 37.34
N ILE A 8 32.12 -23.87 36.75
CA ILE A 8 32.69 -23.65 35.39
C ILE A 8 32.58 -24.87 34.48
N GLY A 9 31.80 -24.69 33.42
CA GLY A 9 31.53 -25.66 32.36
C GLY A 9 30.04 -25.55 32.03
N THR A 10 29.61 -24.86 30.99
CA THR A 10 30.14 -24.93 29.63
C THR A 10 29.78 -23.64 28.90
N LEU A 11 30.76 -23.05 28.22
CA LEU A 11 30.56 -22.03 27.20
C LEU A 11 29.53 -22.49 26.17
N PHE A 12 28.33 -21.95 26.21
CA PHE A 12 27.52 -21.80 25.00
C PHE A 12 27.83 -20.43 24.43
N ALA A 13 28.93 -20.37 23.67
CA ALA A 13 29.13 -19.36 22.66
C ALA A 13 28.04 -19.56 21.59
N ILE A 14 26.83 -19.07 21.87
CA ILE A 14 25.87 -18.80 20.81
C ILE A 14 26.35 -17.49 20.20
N GLY A 15 27.09 -17.64 19.11
CA GLY A 15 27.63 -16.56 18.32
C GLY A 15 26.56 -15.52 18.03
N PHE A 16 26.88 -14.29 18.41
CA PHE A 16 26.33 -13.09 17.84
C PHE A 16 26.42 -13.15 16.31
N LEU A 17 25.35 -13.60 15.65
CA LEU A 17 25.11 -13.39 14.22
C LEU A 17 23.94 -12.40 14.05
N PHE A 18 24.00 -11.30 14.78
CA PHE A 18 23.10 -10.15 14.62
C PHE A 18 23.90 -8.87 14.32
N PHE A 19 24.85 -8.97 13.40
CA PHE A 19 25.37 -7.79 12.70
C PHE A 19 25.19 -8.05 11.21
N GLY A 20 24.17 -7.41 10.63
CA GLY A 20 23.90 -7.52 9.20
C GLY A 20 22.44 -7.53 8.78
N CYS A 21 21.48 -7.05 9.59
CA CYS A 21 20.31 -6.46 8.95
C CYS A 21 20.70 -5.00 8.73
N SER A 22 21.17 -4.75 7.49
CA SER A 22 21.46 -3.45 6.92
C SER A 22 20.54 -2.42 7.55
N MET A 23 21.13 -1.41 8.19
CA MET A 23 20.40 -0.22 8.60
C MET A 23 19.52 0.15 7.41
N LYS A 24 18.20 0.03 7.58
CA LYS A 24 17.28 0.77 6.73
C LYS A 24 17.75 2.20 6.91
N GLU A 25 18.45 2.74 5.92
CA GLU A 25 18.58 4.18 5.80
C GLU A 25 17.14 4.66 5.94
N ALA A 26 16.85 5.27 7.09
CA ALA A 26 15.64 6.04 7.25
C ALA A 26 15.83 7.12 6.20
N ILE A 27 15.22 6.93 5.03
CA ILE A 27 15.16 7.92 3.97
C ILE A 27 14.70 9.16 4.70
N ILE A 28 15.61 10.13 4.86
CA ILE A 28 15.28 11.42 5.46
C ILE A 28 14.34 12.03 4.44
N LEU A 29 13.04 11.85 4.68
CA LEU A 29 11.97 12.45 3.88
C LEU A 29 12.22 13.95 3.93
N ASN A 30 12.77 14.47 2.84
CA ASN A 30 13.11 15.87 2.72
C ASN A 30 11.81 16.68 2.95
N PRO A 31 11.74 17.53 3.98
CA PRO A 31 10.54 18.34 4.24
C PRO A 31 10.26 19.36 3.12
N GLU A 32 11.22 19.59 2.20
CA GLU A 32 11.03 20.36 0.97
C GLU A 32 10.55 19.54 -0.24
N ALA A 33 10.27 18.24 -0.08
CA ALA A 33 9.53 17.46 -1.06
C ALA A 33 8.07 17.95 -1.11
N ARG A 34 7.89 19.18 -1.60
CA ARG A 34 6.61 19.70 -2.04
C ARG A 34 6.07 18.67 -3.03
N ALA A 35 4.98 18.03 -2.63
CA ALA A 35 4.28 17.05 -3.44
C ALA A 35 4.16 17.57 -4.87
N ILE A 36 4.58 16.76 -5.84
CA ILE A 36 4.31 17.05 -7.23
C ILE A 36 2.81 17.29 -7.35
N PRO A 37 2.36 18.45 -7.87
CA PRO A 37 0.95 18.70 -8.01
C PRO A 37 0.36 17.63 -8.94
N ILE A 38 -0.66 16.95 -8.43
CA ILE A 38 -1.46 16.03 -9.22
C ILE A 38 -2.43 16.90 -10.04
N LEU A 39 -2.29 16.85 -11.36
CA LEU A 39 -3.06 17.62 -12.31
C LEU A 39 -4.15 16.75 -12.97
N ARG A 40 -5.18 17.41 -13.50
CA ARG A 40 -6.24 16.76 -14.29
C ARG A 40 -5.87 16.61 -15.76
N GLU A 41 -4.98 17.45 -16.26
CA GLU A 41 -4.61 17.52 -17.68
C GLU A 41 -3.10 17.59 -17.84
N VAL A 42 -2.62 17.11 -18.98
CA VAL A 42 -1.20 17.19 -19.37
C VAL A 42 -0.89 18.65 -19.71
N PRO A 43 0.05 19.31 -19.03
CA PRO A 43 0.39 20.68 -19.38
C PRO A 43 1.10 20.74 -20.73
N ALA A 44 0.81 21.79 -21.49
CA ALA A 44 1.43 22.02 -22.79
C ALA A 44 2.96 22.15 -22.64
N GLY A 45 3.71 21.53 -23.56
CA GLY A 45 5.17 21.57 -23.56
C GLY A 45 5.85 20.65 -22.54
N CYS A 46 5.10 19.74 -21.91
CA CYS A 46 5.68 18.74 -21.01
C CYS A 46 5.90 17.39 -21.70
N GLU A 47 7.03 16.75 -21.39
CA GLU A 47 7.43 15.45 -21.94
C GLU A 47 7.09 14.32 -20.98
N PHE A 48 6.55 13.20 -21.49
CA PHE A 48 6.29 12.00 -20.68
C PHE A 48 7.60 11.35 -20.24
N ILE A 49 7.68 11.00 -18.95
CA ILE A 49 8.87 10.41 -18.34
C ILE A 49 8.62 8.96 -17.91
N SER A 50 7.55 8.72 -17.16
CA SER A 50 7.27 7.41 -16.59
C SER A 50 5.81 7.29 -16.13
N GLU A 51 5.36 6.05 -15.92
CA GLU A 51 4.14 5.74 -15.19
C GLU A 51 4.48 5.36 -13.73
N VAL A 52 3.69 5.84 -12.78
CA VAL A 52 3.79 5.50 -11.36
C VAL A 52 2.43 5.02 -10.88
N GLU A 53 2.42 3.95 -10.08
CA GLU A 53 1.21 3.46 -9.43
C GLU A 53 1.27 3.62 -7.91
N GLY A 54 0.17 4.08 -7.34
CA GLY A 54 -0.14 4.01 -5.92
C GLY A 54 -1.16 2.90 -5.66
N ARG A 55 -0.93 2.09 -4.64
CA ARG A 55 -1.76 0.90 -4.35
C ARG A 55 -2.04 0.77 -2.87
N ASN A 56 -3.30 0.48 -2.54
CA ASN A 56 -3.66 -0.12 -1.27
C ASN A 56 -4.34 -1.47 -1.51
N SER A 57 -3.67 -2.54 -1.11
CA SER A 57 -4.17 -3.92 -1.13
C SER A 57 -4.24 -4.47 0.29
N GLY A 58 -5.23 -5.28 0.58
CA GLY A 58 -5.31 -5.98 1.84
C GLY A 58 -6.67 -6.58 2.06
N ASN A 59 -6.71 -7.70 2.78
CA ASN A 59 -7.93 -8.42 3.09
C ASN A 59 -8.92 -7.50 3.80
N THR A 60 -9.89 -6.98 3.06
CA THR A 60 -11.06 -6.38 3.67
C THR A 60 -12.00 -7.49 4.06
N VAL A 61 -11.66 -8.18 5.15
CA VAL A 61 -12.66 -8.95 5.86
C VAL A 61 -13.42 -7.91 6.66
N GLY A 62 -14.57 -7.46 6.18
CA GLY A 62 -15.54 -6.86 7.08
C GLY A 62 -15.80 -7.92 8.15
N LYS A 63 -15.23 -7.76 9.34
CA LYS A 63 -15.52 -8.67 10.45
C LYS A 63 -17.03 -8.60 10.63
N ASN A 64 -17.69 -9.73 10.38
CA ASN A 64 -19.05 -9.94 10.85
C ASN A 64 -18.96 -9.77 12.36
N ILE A 65 -19.47 -8.66 12.87
CA ILE A 65 -19.71 -8.55 14.31
C ILE A 65 -20.87 -9.53 14.56
N ASP A 66 -20.80 -10.33 15.62
CA ASP A 66 -21.70 -11.46 15.91
C ASP A 66 -23.22 -11.14 15.91
N ASN A 67 -23.61 -9.88 15.68
CA ASN A 67 -24.97 -9.37 15.55
C ASN A 67 -25.37 -8.90 14.12
N GLY A 68 -24.71 -9.38 13.06
CA GLY A 68 -25.21 -9.25 11.68
C GLY A 68 -24.93 -7.91 10.98
N GLY A 69 -23.87 -7.21 11.38
CA GLY A 69 -23.39 -6.00 10.70
C GLY A 69 -21.92 -6.12 10.28
N TYR A 70 -21.60 -5.56 9.11
CA TYR A 70 -20.20 -5.27 8.73
C TYR A 70 -19.70 -4.10 9.58
N MET A 71 -18.50 -4.24 10.15
CA MET A 71 -17.88 -3.20 10.99
C MET A 71 -17.61 -1.87 10.24
N PHE A 72 -17.59 -1.92 8.90
CA PHE A 72 -17.55 -0.78 7.99
C PHE A 72 -18.38 -1.10 6.74
N THR A 73 -19.08 -0.12 6.19
CA THR A 73 -19.77 -0.23 4.91
C THR A 73 -18.76 -0.36 3.76
N TYR A 74 -19.17 -0.96 2.64
CA TYR A 74 -18.34 -1.01 1.42
C TYR A 74 -17.82 0.37 1.02
N GLU A 75 -18.67 1.40 1.17
CA GLU A 75 -18.32 2.77 0.81
C GLU A 75 -17.19 3.31 1.69
N GLU A 76 -17.23 3.09 3.01
CA GLU A 76 -16.16 3.51 3.92
C GLU A 76 -14.83 2.81 3.61
N ILE A 77 -14.89 1.49 3.33
CA ILE A 77 -13.71 0.72 2.91
C ILE A 77 -13.15 1.27 1.60
N TYR A 78 -14.03 1.58 0.65
CA TYR A 78 -13.66 2.14 -0.65
C TYR A 78 -12.96 3.48 -0.50
N GLN A 79 -13.54 4.41 0.25
CA GLN A 79 -12.94 5.73 0.47
C GLN A 79 -11.59 5.63 1.18
N ASN A 80 -11.47 4.75 2.19
CA ASN A 80 -10.21 4.53 2.89
C ASN A 80 -9.12 3.98 1.95
N LYS A 81 -9.40 2.88 1.25
CA LYS A 81 -8.44 2.28 0.30
C LYS A 81 -8.07 3.24 -0.82
N LYS A 82 -9.02 4.02 -1.31
CA LYS A 82 -8.78 5.09 -2.28
C LYS A 82 -7.79 6.08 -1.68
N GLN A 83 -8.10 6.69 -0.54
CA GLN A 83 -7.22 7.67 0.11
C GLN A 83 -5.79 7.14 0.32
N GLU A 84 -5.65 5.92 0.80
CA GLU A 84 -4.34 5.30 1.02
C GLU A 84 -3.58 5.04 -0.29
N ALA A 85 -4.25 4.62 -1.36
CA ALA A 85 -3.63 4.47 -2.68
C ALA A 85 -3.14 5.82 -3.23
N TYR A 86 -3.88 6.91 -3.01
CA TYR A 86 -3.43 8.27 -3.34
C TYR A 86 -2.24 8.73 -2.48
N ASN A 87 -2.22 8.37 -1.19
CA ASN A 87 -1.08 8.67 -0.31
C ASN A 87 0.18 7.92 -0.77
N ASP A 88 0.06 6.64 -1.11
CA ASP A 88 1.17 5.85 -1.67
C ASP A 88 1.68 6.44 -2.99
N LEU A 89 0.77 6.83 -3.89
CA LEU A 89 1.12 7.52 -5.13
C LEU A 89 1.88 8.83 -4.84
N LYS A 90 1.38 9.66 -3.92
CA LYS A 90 2.00 10.92 -3.54
C LYS A 90 3.42 10.70 -3.00
N ASN A 91 3.61 9.68 -2.17
CA ASN A 91 4.92 9.33 -1.63
C ASN A 91 5.89 8.87 -2.73
N LYS A 92 5.43 8.07 -3.69
CA LYS A 92 6.25 7.61 -4.82
C LYS A 92 6.58 8.72 -5.81
N THR A 93 5.66 9.67 -6.02
CA THR A 93 5.92 10.80 -6.91
C THR A 93 6.86 11.83 -6.28
N ALA A 94 6.97 11.89 -4.95
CA ALA A 94 7.89 12.81 -4.27
C ALA A 94 9.37 12.65 -4.70
N TYR A 95 9.78 11.48 -5.18
CA TYR A 95 11.15 11.20 -5.62
C TYR A 95 11.55 11.88 -6.94
N PHE A 96 10.61 12.40 -7.73
CA PHE A 96 10.91 12.94 -9.07
C PHE A 96 11.28 14.44 -9.08
N GLY A 97 11.04 15.19 -7.98
CA GLY A 97 11.47 16.59 -7.84
C GLY A 97 10.48 17.67 -8.31
N LYS A 98 10.82 18.95 -8.11
CA LYS A 98 9.90 20.12 -8.20
C LYS A 98 9.41 20.47 -9.63
N ASN A 99 10.14 20.08 -10.69
CA ASN A 99 9.79 20.42 -12.09
C ASN A 99 8.94 19.36 -12.80
N MET A 100 8.53 18.35 -12.04
CA MET A 100 7.73 17.24 -12.56
C MET A 100 6.26 17.47 -12.22
N LYS A 101 5.37 16.94 -13.05
CA LYS A 101 3.91 16.97 -12.90
C LYS A 101 3.38 15.55 -12.97
N ALA A 102 2.44 15.19 -12.10
CA ALA A 102 1.78 13.90 -12.14
C ALA A 102 0.35 14.10 -12.65
N VAL A 103 -0.09 13.32 -13.62
CA VAL A 103 -1.47 13.36 -14.14
C VAL A 103 -2.09 12.00 -13.92
N ILE A 104 -3.22 11.94 -13.21
CA ILE A 104 -3.94 10.67 -13.03
C ILE A 104 -4.53 10.25 -14.37
N VAL A 105 -4.23 9.03 -14.80
CA VAL A 105 -4.70 8.50 -16.09
C VAL A 105 -5.68 7.36 -15.94
N ARG A 106 -5.65 6.66 -14.81
CA ARG A 106 -6.51 5.50 -14.56
C ARG A 106 -6.64 5.22 -13.08
N GLU A 107 -7.83 4.80 -12.68
CA GLU A 107 -8.11 4.20 -11.38
C GLU A 107 -8.67 2.78 -11.62
N LYS A 108 -8.32 1.82 -10.76
CA LYS A 108 -8.82 0.44 -10.84
C LYS A 108 -9.17 -0.07 -9.46
N SER A 109 -10.31 -0.73 -9.35
CA SER A 109 -10.75 -1.38 -8.12
C SER A 109 -11.00 -2.87 -8.36
N THR A 110 -10.39 -3.73 -7.55
CA THR A 110 -10.60 -5.17 -7.61
C THR A 110 -11.26 -5.64 -6.34
N CYS A 111 -12.33 -6.42 -6.51
CA CYS A 111 -13.11 -6.98 -5.44
C CYS A 111 -12.92 -8.49 -5.40
N GLN A 112 -12.93 -9.01 -4.19
CA GLN A 112 -12.98 -10.42 -3.89
C GLN A 112 -14.43 -10.81 -3.58
N ARG A 113 -14.90 -11.88 -4.20
CA ARG A 113 -16.13 -12.58 -3.79
C ARG A 113 -15.71 -13.86 -3.07
N GLN A 114 -16.10 -13.99 -1.80
CA GLN A 114 -15.98 -15.25 -1.07
C GLN A 114 -17.24 -16.08 -1.27
N GLY A 115 -17.08 -17.29 -1.80
CA GLY A 115 -18.09 -18.36 -1.74
C GLY A 115 -17.64 -19.45 -0.78
N PHE A 116 -18.54 -20.37 -0.43
CA PHE A 116 -18.28 -21.45 0.53
C PHE A 116 -16.99 -22.26 0.27
N PHE A 117 -16.56 -22.39 -0.99
CA PHE A 117 -15.36 -23.14 -1.37
C PHE A 117 -14.47 -22.44 -2.40
N SER A 118 -14.71 -21.16 -2.70
CA SER A 118 -13.98 -20.47 -3.77
C SER A 118 -13.83 -18.98 -3.51
N VAL A 119 -12.64 -18.48 -3.80
CA VAL A 119 -12.37 -17.05 -3.89
C VAL A 119 -12.31 -16.66 -5.37
N LYS A 120 -13.16 -15.71 -5.78
CA LYS A 120 -13.09 -15.12 -7.13
C LYS A 120 -12.69 -13.65 -7.03
N ILE A 121 -11.63 -13.27 -7.71
CA ILE A 121 -11.20 -11.86 -7.86
C ILE A 121 -11.78 -11.34 -9.18
N MET A 122 -12.39 -10.16 -9.14
CA MET A 122 -12.94 -9.50 -10.32
C MET A 122 -12.86 -7.98 -10.18
N ASP A 123 -13.16 -7.26 -11.25
CA ASP A 123 -13.39 -5.83 -11.17
C ASP A 123 -14.66 -5.54 -10.35
N CYS A 124 -14.58 -4.58 -9.41
CA CYS A 124 -15.70 -4.26 -8.53
C CYS A 124 -16.92 -3.74 -9.28
N GLU A 125 -16.72 -2.96 -10.35
CA GLU A 125 -17.82 -2.38 -11.14
C GLU A 125 -18.56 -3.49 -11.90
N VAL A 126 -17.79 -4.39 -12.53
CA VAL A 126 -18.34 -5.59 -13.18
C VAL A 126 -19.13 -6.45 -12.19
N GLY A 127 -18.57 -6.66 -11.00
CA GLY A 127 -19.25 -7.44 -9.97
C GLY A 127 -20.56 -6.79 -9.49
N ARG A 128 -20.60 -5.45 -9.35
CA ARG A 128 -21.80 -4.70 -8.96
C ARG A 128 -22.87 -4.75 -10.05
N GLN A 129 -22.49 -4.56 -11.32
CA GLN A 129 -23.41 -4.67 -12.46
C GLN A 129 -24.00 -6.09 -12.58
N ALA A 130 -23.24 -7.11 -12.21
CA ALA A 130 -23.70 -8.50 -12.12
C ALA A 130 -24.59 -8.79 -10.88
N GLY A 131 -24.81 -7.81 -9.99
CA GLY A 131 -25.70 -7.95 -8.83
C GLY A 131 -25.11 -8.73 -7.65
N TYR A 132 -23.80 -8.94 -7.59
CA TYR A 132 -23.19 -9.65 -6.45
C TYR A 132 -23.21 -8.77 -5.19
N LYS A 133 -23.87 -9.26 -4.14
CA LYS A 133 -23.99 -8.56 -2.84
C LYS A 133 -22.78 -8.78 -1.92
N ASP A 134 -22.07 -9.89 -2.08
CA ASP A 134 -20.95 -10.31 -1.20
C ASP A 134 -19.58 -9.92 -1.79
N LEU A 135 -19.49 -8.75 -2.41
CA LEU A 135 -18.24 -8.23 -2.94
C LEU A 135 -17.51 -7.43 -1.86
N PHE A 136 -16.25 -7.80 -1.63
CA PHE A 136 -15.36 -7.12 -0.71
C PHE A 136 -14.28 -6.43 -1.52
N LEU A 137 -14.11 -5.12 -1.34
CA LEU A 137 -13.02 -4.41 -2.00
C LEU A 137 -11.69 -4.93 -1.47
N ASP A 138 -10.86 -5.50 -2.35
CA ASP A 138 -9.58 -6.10 -1.97
C ASP A 138 -8.43 -5.12 -2.25
N THR A 139 -8.42 -4.56 -3.45
CA THR A 139 -7.35 -3.65 -3.88
C THR A 139 -7.91 -2.43 -4.60
N TYR A 140 -7.32 -1.27 -4.32
CA TYR A 140 -7.50 -0.04 -5.09
C TYR A 140 -6.15 0.41 -5.64
N VAL A 141 -6.11 0.75 -6.93
CA VAL A 141 -4.90 1.20 -7.62
C VAL A 141 -5.18 2.51 -8.36
N VAL A 142 -4.27 3.46 -8.24
CA VAL A 142 -4.28 4.73 -8.96
C VAL A 142 -3.01 4.81 -9.80
N TYR A 143 -3.16 5.05 -11.09
CA TYR A 143 -2.07 5.22 -12.05
C TYR A 143 -1.93 6.68 -12.42
N ALA A 144 -0.69 7.17 -12.41
CA ALA A 144 -0.35 8.50 -12.86
C ALA A 144 0.81 8.48 -13.86
N HIS A 145 0.71 9.31 -14.88
CA HIS A 145 1.84 9.63 -15.75
C HIS A 145 2.62 10.80 -15.16
N ILE A 146 3.94 10.68 -15.16
CA ILE A 146 4.87 11.74 -14.77
C ILE A 146 5.36 12.45 -16.02
N TYR A 147 5.27 13.76 -16.00
CA TYR A 147 5.74 14.64 -17.06
C TYR A 147 6.80 15.60 -16.53
N LYS A 148 7.80 15.88 -17.35
CA LYS A 148 8.78 16.95 -17.12
C LYS A 148 8.34 18.19 -17.88
N CYS A 149 8.24 19.31 -17.16
CA CYS A 149 7.93 20.61 -17.76
C CYS A 149 9.17 21.50 -17.62
N ASN A 150 9.57 22.15 -18.71
CA ASN A 150 10.68 23.11 -18.72
C ASN A 150 10.17 24.54 -18.48
#